data_AF-A0A1I1CYI6-F1
#
_entry.id   AF-A0A1I1CYI6-F1
#
_cell.length_a   1.000
_cell.length_b   1.000
_cell.length_c   1.000
_cell.angle_alpha   90.00
_cell.angle_beta   90.00
_cell.angle_gamma   90.00
#
_symmetry.space_group_name_H-M   'P 1'
#
loop_
_entity.id
_entity.type
_entity.pdbx_description
1 polymer ?
#
loop_
_entity_poly.entity_id
_entity_poly.type
_entity_poly.pdbx_seq_one_letter_code
_entity_poly.pdbx_strand_id
1 'polypeptide(L)'
;MYKHVALLVRQDGMSHGEFVDYWQTEHTPIAREIEGVVRYQQVLPTEPEHAEFDGLAELYFEDLEDLHAALGSPGSRDYDPTKDVAARAREDVDNFLAIDERPRFIGEEIVQKDEVDGDTDGLYKHSAFLVRQEGMSHEEFVDYWQENHTPIAREIEGVVKYNTILPTDPENTEFDGVAELYFEDLDKLYDALGSEGSRDYDPDKGKAKEAREDVDNFLAIDERPRFIGRERLVKDEP
;
A
#
# COMPACT_ATOMS: atom_id res chain seq x y z
N MET A 1 14.22 -0.65 3.82
CA MET A 1 14.04 -0.66 2.35
C MET A 1 13.04 0.43 2.01
N TYR A 2 13.21 1.12 0.89
CA TYR A 2 12.29 2.16 0.46
C TYR A 2 11.26 1.58 -0.49
N LYS A 3 10.04 2.09 -0.42
CA LYS A 3 8.89 1.57 -1.16
C LYS A 3 8.14 2.69 -1.84
N HIS A 4 7.77 2.48 -3.09
CA HIS A 4 6.78 3.26 -3.81
C HIS A 4 5.49 2.43 -3.91
N VAL A 5 4.40 2.94 -3.34
CA VAL A 5 3.05 2.37 -3.45
C VAL A 5 2.26 3.22 -4.44
N ALA A 6 1.90 2.65 -5.59
CA ALA A 6 0.97 3.27 -6.54
C ALA A 6 -0.43 2.73 -6.28
N LEU A 7 -1.39 3.62 -6.02
CA LEU A 7 -2.80 3.26 -5.85
C LEU A 7 -3.45 3.43 -7.22
N LEU A 8 -3.78 2.31 -7.86
CA LEU A 8 -4.16 2.29 -9.27
C LEU A 8 -5.67 2.49 -9.43
N VAL A 9 -6.05 3.46 -10.24
CA VAL A 9 -7.43 3.66 -10.70
C VAL A 9 -7.45 3.45 -12.20
N ARG A 10 -8.30 2.53 -12.68
CA ARG A 10 -8.46 2.22 -14.10
C ARG A 10 -9.13 3.38 -14.83
N GLN A 11 -8.82 3.55 -16.12
CA GLN A 11 -9.45 4.58 -16.94
C GLN A 11 -10.98 4.38 -17.09
N ASP A 12 -11.69 5.48 -17.30
CA ASP A 12 -13.13 5.47 -17.55
C ASP A 12 -13.53 4.54 -18.72
N GLY A 13 -14.54 3.71 -18.48
CA GLY A 13 -15.08 2.79 -19.48
C GLY A 13 -14.31 1.48 -19.64
N MET A 14 -13.18 1.29 -18.95
CA MET A 14 -12.47 0.02 -18.85
C MET A 14 -13.09 -0.85 -17.74
N SER A 15 -13.33 -2.13 -18.00
CA SER A 15 -13.72 -3.07 -16.95
C SER A 15 -12.52 -3.45 -16.06
N HIS A 16 -12.78 -3.90 -14.82
CA HIS A 16 -11.71 -4.38 -13.94
C HIS A 16 -10.89 -5.50 -14.59
N GLY A 17 -11.55 -6.45 -15.28
CA GLY A 17 -10.87 -7.54 -15.96
C GLY A 17 -9.94 -7.08 -17.08
N GLU A 18 -10.34 -6.10 -17.89
CA GLU A 18 -9.49 -5.50 -18.93
C GLU A 18 -8.31 -4.74 -18.32
N PHE A 19 -8.53 -4.03 -17.21
CA PHE A 19 -7.47 -3.38 -16.45
C PHE A 19 -6.43 -4.39 -15.94
N VAL A 20 -6.88 -5.47 -15.29
CA VAL A 20 -5.98 -6.49 -14.75
C VAL A 20 -5.18 -7.18 -15.85
N ASP A 21 -5.84 -7.55 -16.96
CA ASP A 21 -5.19 -8.16 -18.12
C ASP A 21 -4.08 -7.24 -18.64
N TYR A 22 -4.41 -6.00 -18.98
CA TYR A 22 -3.44 -5.03 -19.49
C TYR A 22 -2.28 -4.78 -18.52
N TRP A 23 -2.60 -4.54 -17.23
CA TRP A 23 -1.59 -4.27 -16.22
C TRP A 23 -0.62 -5.45 -16.06
N GLN A 24 -1.12 -6.68 -16.10
CA GLN A 24 -0.28 -7.86 -15.89
C GLN A 24 0.46 -8.34 -17.14
N THR A 25 -0.12 -8.20 -18.33
CA THR A 25 0.46 -8.73 -19.58
C THR A 25 1.29 -7.72 -20.36
N GLU A 26 0.92 -6.44 -20.32
CA GLU A 26 1.61 -5.38 -21.09
C GLU A 26 2.50 -4.52 -20.19
N HIS A 27 1.94 -3.96 -19.11
CA HIS A 27 2.65 -3.00 -18.27
C HIS A 27 3.72 -3.65 -17.37
N THR A 28 3.34 -4.72 -16.67
CA THR A 28 4.22 -5.37 -15.67
C THR A 28 5.54 -5.89 -16.24
N PRO A 29 5.61 -6.48 -17.45
CA PRO A 29 6.88 -6.82 -18.09
C PRO A 29 7.82 -5.64 -18.31
N ILE A 30 7.29 -4.41 -18.43
CA ILE A 30 8.09 -3.18 -18.53
C ILE A 30 8.50 -2.73 -17.13
N ALA A 31 7.53 -2.59 -16.22
CA ALA A 31 7.75 -2.02 -14.89
C ALA A 31 8.75 -2.83 -14.03
N ARG A 32 8.74 -4.17 -14.15
CA ARG A 32 9.68 -5.03 -13.39
C ARG A 32 11.15 -4.83 -13.81
N GLU A 33 11.39 -4.29 -15.00
CA GLU A 33 12.73 -4.06 -15.56
C GLU A 33 13.23 -2.63 -15.28
N ILE A 34 12.47 -1.84 -14.51
CA ILE A 34 12.91 -0.51 -14.07
C ILE A 34 14.17 -0.66 -13.22
N GLU A 35 15.20 0.10 -13.59
CA GLU A 35 16.49 0.11 -12.89
C GLU A 35 16.33 0.53 -11.43
N GLY A 36 16.94 -0.21 -10.51
CA GLY A 36 16.88 0.03 -9.07
C GLY A 36 15.75 -0.71 -8.35
N VAL A 37 14.74 -1.22 -9.07
CA VAL A 37 13.67 -2.03 -8.46
C VAL A 37 14.24 -3.40 -8.08
N VAL A 38 14.30 -3.68 -6.77
CA VAL A 38 14.77 -4.98 -6.25
C VAL A 38 13.62 -5.95 -5.99
N ARG A 39 12.45 -5.43 -5.61
CA ARG A 39 11.22 -6.22 -5.44
C ARG A 39 10.03 -5.48 -6.06
N TYR A 40 9.13 -6.23 -6.68
CA TYR A 40 7.86 -5.72 -7.19
C TYR A 40 6.76 -6.71 -6.84
N GLN A 41 5.71 -6.21 -6.19
CA GLN A 41 4.49 -6.96 -5.90
C GLN A 41 3.25 -6.18 -6.35
N GLN A 42 2.23 -6.94 -6.70
CA GLN A 42 0.92 -6.45 -7.10
C GLN A 42 -0.10 -6.92 -6.09
N VAL A 43 -1.07 -6.08 -5.76
CA VAL A 43 -2.20 -6.47 -4.91
C VAL A 43 -3.48 -6.22 -5.68
N LEU A 44 -4.29 -7.27 -5.87
CA LEU A 44 -5.61 -7.16 -6.49
C LEU A 44 -6.70 -7.24 -5.43
N PRO A 45 -7.75 -6.42 -5.52
CA PRO A 45 -8.78 -6.37 -4.51
C PRO A 45 -9.53 -7.69 -4.44
N THR A 46 -9.90 -8.08 -3.23
CA THR A 46 -10.71 -9.28 -2.97
C THR A 46 -12.16 -9.10 -3.40
N GLU A 47 -12.67 -7.85 -3.35
CA GLU A 47 -13.99 -7.44 -3.83
C GLU A 47 -13.87 -6.20 -4.73
N PRO A 48 -13.52 -6.35 -6.03
CA PRO A 48 -13.22 -5.22 -6.91
C PRO A 48 -14.34 -4.19 -7.06
N GLU A 49 -15.60 -4.60 -6.89
CA GLU A 49 -16.77 -3.70 -7.00
C GLU A 49 -16.98 -2.82 -5.75
N HIS A 50 -16.24 -3.10 -4.67
CA HIS A 50 -16.29 -2.38 -3.40
C HIS A 50 -14.98 -1.67 -3.06
N ALA A 51 -13.89 -2.00 -3.76
CA ALA A 51 -12.59 -1.40 -3.51
C ALA A 51 -12.50 0.04 -4.04
N GLU A 52 -11.80 0.91 -3.29
CA GLU A 52 -11.53 2.30 -3.69
C GLU A 52 -10.53 2.39 -4.86
N PHE A 53 -9.69 1.36 -5.01
CA PHE A 53 -8.67 1.26 -6.04
C PHE A 53 -8.80 -0.07 -6.78
N ASP A 54 -8.32 -0.11 -8.01
CA ASP A 54 -8.35 -1.31 -8.85
C ASP A 54 -7.19 -2.27 -8.57
N GLY A 55 -6.12 -1.77 -7.96
CA GLY A 55 -4.96 -2.53 -7.52
C GLY A 55 -3.91 -1.65 -6.87
N LEU A 56 -2.93 -2.29 -6.22
CA LEU A 56 -1.73 -1.63 -5.70
C LEU A 56 -0.49 -2.14 -6.43
N ALA A 57 0.34 -1.25 -6.97
CA ALA A 57 1.68 -1.59 -7.45
C ALA A 57 2.72 -1.14 -6.43
N GLU A 58 3.50 -2.08 -5.91
CA GLU A 58 4.44 -1.82 -4.83
C GLU A 58 5.85 -2.19 -5.25
N LEU A 59 6.67 -1.17 -5.49
CA LEU A 59 8.03 -1.28 -5.97
C LEU A 59 9.00 -0.91 -4.87
N TYR A 60 10.02 -1.73 -4.70
CA TYR A 60 10.99 -1.62 -3.63
C TYR A 60 12.38 -1.29 -4.16
N PHE A 61 13.10 -0.49 -3.38
CA PHE A 61 14.42 0.01 -3.68
C PHE A 61 15.28 -0.08 -2.41
N GLU A 62 16.55 -0.45 -2.57
CA GLU A 62 17.52 -0.43 -1.46
C GLU A 62 17.82 1.01 -1.03
N ASP A 63 17.97 1.91 -2.00
CA ASP A 63 18.37 3.30 -1.80
C ASP A 63 17.27 4.28 -2.24
N LEU A 64 17.04 5.31 -1.43
CA LEU A 64 16.08 6.37 -1.73
C LEU A 64 16.47 7.19 -2.98
N GLU A 65 17.78 7.33 -3.22
CA GLU A 65 18.29 8.01 -4.42
C GLU A 65 17.91 7.27 -5.70
N ASP A 66 17.97 5.93 -5.70
CA ASP A 66 17.57 5.10 -6.84
C ASP A 66 16.06 5.16 -7.07
N LEU A 67 15.26 5.13 -5.99
CA LEU A 67 13.82 5.34 -6.07
C LEU A 67 13.49 6.69 -6.72
N HIS A 68 14.10 7.78 -6.25
CA HIS A 68 13.88 9.11 -6.81
C HIS A 68 14.33 9.23 -8.27
N ALA A 69 15.43 8.59 -8.64
CA ALA A 69 15.91 8.57 -10.02
C ALA A 69 14.96 7.79 -10.95
N ALA A 70 14.29 6.75 -10.44
CA ALA A 70 13.37 5.91 -11.20
C ALA A 70 11.96 6.49 -11.29
N LEU A 71 11.37 6.95 -10.17
CA LEU A 71 9.94 7.24 -10.03
C LEU A 71 9.64 8.68 -9.56
N GLY A 72 10.68 9.50 -9.40
CA GLY A 72 10.57 10.85 -8.86
C GLY A 72 10.43 10.89 -7.33
N SER A 73 10.38 12.09 -6.77
CA SER A 73 10.21 12.35 -5.33
C SER A 73 8.78 12.78 -5.03
N PRO A 74 8.29 12.69 -3.78
CA PRO A 74 6.91 13.06 -3.42
C PRO A 74 6.44 14.40 -4.02
N GLY A 75 7.21 15.48 -3.85
CA GLY A 75 6.91 16.80 -4.40
C GLY A 75 7.12 16.99 -5.91
N SER A 76 7.54 15.97 -6.66
CA SER A 76 7.81 16.02 -8.10
C SER A 76 7.04 14.94 -8.87
N ARG A 77 5.73 14.85 -8.63
CA ARG A 77 4.85 13.82 -9.23
C ARG A 77 4.87 13.76 -10.75
N ASP A 78 4.85 14.90 -11.43
CA ASP A 78 4.89 14.98 -12.89
C ASP A 78 6.32 15.11 -13.43
N TYR A 79 7.30 14.56 -12.70
CA TYR A 79 8.67 14.42 -13.22
C TYR A 79 8.68 13.46 -14.42
N ASP A 80 9.46 13.81 -15.44
CA ASP A 80 9.68 12.98 -16.63
C ASP A 80 10.96 12.16 -16.42
N PRO A 81 10.88 10.85 -16.14
CA PRO A 81 12.05 10.04 -15.88
C PRO A 81 12.90 9.93 -17.14
N THR A 82 14.20 10.21 -17.01
CA THR A 82 15.13 10.20 -18.15
C THR A 82 15.70 8.81 -18.45
N LYS A 83 15.50 7.83 -17.54
CA LYS A 83 15.93 6.45 -17.72
C LYS A 83 14.96 5.70 -18.65
N ASP A 84 15.49 5.08 -19.70
CA ASP A 84 14.72 4.49 -20.81
C ASP A 84 13.52 3.63 -20.37
N VAL A 85 13.69 2.70 -19.41
CA VAL A 85 12.61 1.80 -18.98
C VAL A 85 11.56 2.53 -18.14
N ALA A 86 11.99 3.41 -17.23
CA ALA A 86 11.08 4.20 -16.41
C ALA A 86 10.24 5.17 -17.27
N ALA A 87 10.84 5.79 -18.29
CA ALA A 87 10.14 6.61 -19.28
C ALA A 87 9.05 5.81 -20.01
N ARG A 88 9.39 4.62 -20.49
CA ARG A 88 8.43 3.73 -21.17
C ARG A 88 7.31 3.27 -20.24
N ALA A 89 7.62 2.89 -19.00
CA ALA A 89 6.60 2.51 -18.02
C ALA A 89 5.67 3.68 -17.71
N ARG A 90 6.22 4.90 -17.58
CA ARG A 90 5.43 6.12 -17.36
C ARG A 90 4.53 6.45 -18.55
N GLU A 91 5.01 6.32 -19.77
CA GLU A 91 4.19 6.52 -20.98
C GLU A 91 3.06 5.48 -21.06
N ASP A 92 3.37 4.22 -20.74
CA ASP A 92 2.41 3.11 -20.82
C ASP A 92 1.24 3.24 -19.83
N VAL A 93 1.46 3.89 -18.68
CA VAL A 93 0.41 4.21 -17.69
C VAL A 93 -0.80 4.91 -18.32
N ASP A 94 -0.59 5.77 -19.32
CA ASP A 94 -1.66 6.54 -19.97
C ASP A 94 -2.63 5.65 -20.77
N ASN A 95 -2.29 4.38 -21.01
CA ASN A 95 -3.13 3.43 -21.76
C ASN A 95 -4.21 2.75 -20.90
N PHE A 96 -4.07 2.73 -19.57
CA PHE A 96 -4.96 1.95 -18.70
C PHE A 96 -5.32 2.60 -17.36
N LEU A 97 -4.60 3.64 -16.91
CA LEU A 97 -4.91 4.36 -15.67
C LEU A 97 -5.61 5.68 -15.91
N ALA A 98 -6.48 6.07 -14.97
CA ALA A 98 -7.00 7.43 -14.87
C ALA A 98 -5.89 8.38 -14.38
N ILE A 99 -5.22 9.07 -15.31
CA ILE A 99 -4.02 9.87 -14.98
C ILE A 99 -4.28 11.08 -14.06
N ASP A 100 -5.52 11.55 -13.97
CA ASP A 100 -5.87 12.62 -13.03
C ASP A 100 -6.03 12.08 -11.59
N GLU A 101 -6.19 10.76 -11.44
CA GLU A 101 -6.45 10.03 -10.19
C GLU A 101 -5.35 8.99 -9.93
N ARG A 102 -4.16 9.47 -9.55
CA ARG A 102 -2.99 8.63 -9.26
C ARG A 102 -2.40 8.92 -7.88
N PRO A 103 -3.07 8.52 -6.79
CA PRO A 103 -2.48 8.61 -5.48
C PRO A 103 -1.25 7.70 -5.41
N ARG A 104 -0.23 8.17 -4.70
CA ARG A 104 0.97 7.38 -4.44
C ARG A 104 1.55 7.70 -3.07
N PHE A 105 2.36 6.78 -2.58
CA PHE A 105 3.09 6.94 -1.34
C PHE A 105 4.54 6.49 -1.53
N ILE A 106 5.48 7.28 -1.04
CA ILE A 106 6.91 6.92 -0.98
C ILE A 106 7.31 6.94 0.48
N GLY A 107 7.83 5.81 0.96
CA GLY A 107 8.19 5.69 2.37
C GLY A 107 9.27 4.64 2.64
N GLU A 108 9.79 4.69 3.85
CA GLU A 108 10.69 3.67 4.41
C GLU A 108 9.87 2.60 5.12
N GLU A 109 10.05 1.35 4.74
CA GLU A 109 9.38 0.19 5.34
C GLU A 109 10.11 -0.26 6.61
N ILE A 110 9.32 -0.47 7.67
CA ILE A 110 9.74 -1.00 8.96
C ILE A 110 8.96 -2.28 9.22
N VAL A 111 9.69 -3.40 9.33
CA VAL A 111 9.10 -4.71 9.66
C VAL A 111 8.78 -4.76 11.16
N GLN A 112 7.50 -4.89 11.49
CA GLN A 112 7.03 -4.99 12.88
C GLN A 112 6.88 -6.44 13.33
N LYS A 113 6.48 -7.33 12.42
CA LYS A 113 6.34 -8.76 12.63
C LYS A 113 6.56 -9.49 11.31
N ASP A 114 7.22 -10.64 11.35
CA ASP A 114 7.42 -11.50 10.19
C ASP A 114 7.51 -12.97 10.63
N GLU A 115 6.46 -13.74 10.36
CA GLU A 115 6.41 -15.19 10.60
C GLU A 115 6.53 -15.99 9.29
N VAL A 116 6.73 -15.30 8.16
CA VAL A 116 6.75 -15.88 6.80
C VAL A 116 8.10 -15.69 6.11
N ASP A 117 9.11 -15.22 6.84
CA ASP A 117 10.48 -14.97 6.34
C ASP A 117 10.50 -14.08 5.08
N GLY A 118 9.58 -13.11 5.00
CA GLY A 118 9.45 -12.20 3.85
C GLY A 118 8.73 -12.78 2.61
N ASP A 119 8.32 -14.05 2.64
CA ASP A 119 7.50 -14.64 1.57
C ASP A 119 6.04 -14.24 1.74
N THR A 120 5.60 -13.29 0.91
CA THR A 120 4.26 -12.72 0.95
C THR A 120 3.42 -13.10 -0.26
N ASP A 121 3.94 -13.93 -1.18
CA ASP A 121 3.23 -14.31 -2.39
C ASP A 121 1.94 -15.08 -2.05
N GLY A 122 0.82 -14.62 -2.60
CA GLY A 122 -0.47 -15.25 -2.41
C GLY A 122 -1.15 -14.98 -1.06
N LEU A 123 -0.50 -14.27 -0.12
CA LEU A 123 -1.13 -13.82 1.13
C LEU A 123 -2.22 -12.79 0.86
N TYR A 124 -3.18 -12.73 1.77
CA TYR A 124 -4.15 -11.63 1.83
C TYR A 124 -3.56 -10.49 2.64
N LYS A 125 -3.77 -9.26 2.18
CA LYS A 125 -3.20 -8.07 2.76
C LYS A 125 -4.27 -7.03 3.00
N HIS A 126 -4.21 -6.40 4.16
CA HIS A 126 -4.90 -5.16 4.48
C HIS A 126 -3.89 -4.00 4.47
N SER A 127 -4.00 -3.10 3.50
CA SER A 127 -3.27 -1.83 3.45
C SER A 127 -4.14 -0.69 3.97
N ALA A 128 -3.75 -0.09 5.10
CA ALA A 128 -4.39 1.09 5.67
C ALA A 128 -3.55 2.33 5.36
N PHE A 129 -4.12 3.30 4.64
CA PHE A 129 -3.45 4.56 4.31
C PHE A 129 -3.84 5.60 5.36
N LEU A 130 -2.91 5.91 6.27
CA LEU A 130 -3.19 6.62 7.51
C LEU A 130 -3.19 8.12 7.31
N VAL A 131 -4.19 8.79 7.88
CA VAL A 131 -4.27 10.26 7.99
C VAL A 131 -4.42 10.59 9.47
N ARG A 132 -3.52 11.43 10.00
CA ARG A 132 -3.54 11.83 11.40
C ARG A 132 -4.69 12.79 11.70
N GLN A 133 -5.15 12.84 12.94
CA GLN A 133 -6.22 13.76 13.35
C GLN A 133 -5.82 15.23 13.21
N GLU A 134 -6.82 16.09 12.99
CA GLU A 134 -6.64 17.54 12.98
C GLU A 134 -6.00 18.02 14.30
N GLY A 135 -4.95 18.83 14.18
CA GLY A 135 -4.24 19.40 15.32
C GLY A 135 -3.11 18.54 15.88
N MET A 136 -2.94 17.29 15.41
CA MET A 136 -1.79 16.45 15.74
C MET A 136 -0.62 16.75 14.80
N SER A 137 0.58 16.94 15.33
CA SER A 137 1.80 17.00 14.51
C SER A 137 2.15 15.62 13.97
N HIS A 138 2.94 15.57 12.88
CA HIS A 138 3.38 14.29 12.33
C HIS A 138 4.27 13.51 13.32
N GLU A 139 5.12 14.21 14.10
CA GLU A 139 5.95 13.58 15.14
C GLU A 139 5.08 12.94 16.23
N GLU A 140 4.10 13.66 16.77
CA GLU A 140 3.15 13.12 17.76
C GLU A 140 2.35 11.92 17.22
N PHE A 141 1.96 11.98 15.94
CA PHE A 141 1.29 10.88 15.26
C PHE A 141 2.17 9.63 15.18
N VAL A 142 3.41 9.77 14.71
CA VAL A 142 4.35 8.64 14.57
C VAL A 142 4.64 8.05 15.94
N ASP A 143 4.93 8.86 16.95
CA ASP A 143 5.18 8.40 18.31
C ASP A 143 3.99 7.61 18.85
N TYR A 144 2.77 8.16 18.73
CA TYR A 144 1.57 7.46 19.19
C TYR A 144 1.37 6.14 18.44
N TRP A 145 1.42 6.17 17.11
CA TRP A 145 1.19 5.00 16.26
C TRP A 145 2.21 3.89 16.51
N GLN A 146 3.49 4.22 16.64
CA GLN A 146 4.56 3.23 16.81
C GLN A 146 4.62 2.70 18.25
N GLU A 147 4.43 3.54 19.27
CA GLU A 147 4.57 3.12 20.67
C GLU A 147 3.29 2.51 21.27
N ASN A 148 2.10 2.90 20.80
CA ASN A 148 0.83 2.47 21.39
C ASN A 148 0.06 1.53 20.46
N HIS A 149 -0.24 1.97 19.24
CA HIS A 149 -1.13 1.23 18.34
C HIS A 149 -0.46 0.01 17.71
N THR A 150 0.78 0.17 17.22
CA THR A 150 1.54 -0.88 16.53
C THR A 150 1.71 -2.16 17.37
N PRO A 151 2.03 -2.09 18.68
CA PRO A 151 2.03 -3.27 19.55
C PRO A 151 0.67 -3.98 19.65
N ILE A 152 -0.44 -3.26 19.55
CA ILE A 152 -1.79 -3.85 19.60
C ILE A 152 -2.07 -4.55 18.27
N ALA A 153 -1.86 -3.86 17.15
CA ALA A 153 -2.12 -4.36 15.79
C ALA A 153 -1.27 -5.60 15.46
N ARG A 154 -0.02 -5.65 15.94
CA ARG A 154 0.88 -6.80 15.78
C ARG A 154 0.33 -8.11 16.36
N GLU A 155 -0.48 -8.01 17.41
CA GLU A 155 -1.04 -9.14 18.16
C GLU A 155 -2.46 -9.49 17.70
N ILE A 156 -2.96 -8.90 16.61
CA ILE A 156 -4.23 -9.29 16.01
C ILE A 156 -4.15 -10.76 15.57
N GLU A 157 -5.16 -11.54 15.96
CA GLU A 157 -5.25 -12.95 15.63
C GLU A 157 -5.29 -13.16 14.11
N GLY A 158 -4.44 -14.06 13.60
CA GLY A 158 -4.35 -14.36 12.18
C GLY A 158 -3.33 -13.53 11.39
N VAL A 159 -2.81 -12.43 11.96
CA VAL A 159 -1.72 -11.66 11.34
C VAL A 159 -0.44 -12.48 11.36
N VAL A 160 0.13 -12.73 10.19
CA VAL A 160 1.41 -13.47 10.04
C VAL A 160 2.59 -12.54 9.70
N LYS A 161 2.32 -11.37 9.14
CA LYS A 161 3.31 -10.31 8.92
C LYS A 161 2.65 -8.94 9.10
N TYR A 162 3.41 -7.98 9.63
CA TYR A 162 2.97 -6.60 9.78
C TYR A 162 4.14 -5.66 9.45
N ASN A 163 3.91 -4.77 8.49
CA ASN A 163 4.82 -3.70 8.13
C ASN A 163 4.17 -2.33 8.41
N THR A 164 4.96 -1.38 8.89
CA THR A 164 4.61 0.04 8.89
C THR A 164 5.52 0.77 7.93
N ILE A 165 4.99 1.74 7.20
CA ILE A 165 5.76 2.54 6.25
C ILE A 165 5.61 4.01 6.61
N LEU A 166 6.74 4.68 6.86
CA LEU A 166 6.80 6.11 7.18
C LEU A 166 7.17 6.91 5.94
N PRO A 167 6.52 8.06 5.66
CA PRO A 167 6.80 8.84 4.48
C PRO A 167 8.22 9.42 4.55
N THR A 168 8.93 9.41 3.41
CA THR A 168 10.28 10.01 3.33
C THR A 168 10.24 11.54 3.31
N ASP A 169 9.07 12.12 3.00
CA ASP A 169 8.80 13.55 3.00
C ASP A 169 7.38 13.82 3.52
N PRO A 170 7.21 13.94 4.86
CA PRO A 170 5.91 14.15 5.48
C PRO A 170 5.19 15.45 5.07
N GLU A 171 5.90 16.43 4.50
CA GLU A 171 5.31 17.69 4.08
C GLU A 171 4.67 17.61 2.68
N ASN A 172 5.07 16.63 1.87
CA ASN A 172 4.62 16.46 0.48
C ASN A 172 4.00 15.09 0.19
N THR A 173 3.54 14.38 1.23
CA THR A 173 2.88 13.07 1.13
C THR A 173 1.36 13.20 1.22
N GLU A 174 0.64 12.28 0.58
CA GLU A 174 -0.83 12.18 0.66
C GLU A 174 -1.29 11.53 1.97
N PHE A 175 -0.43 10.70 2.57
CA PHE A 175 -0.72 9.94 3.78
C PHE A 175 0.39 10.10 4.81
N ASP A 176 0.04 10.08 6.08
CA ASP A 176 0.96 10.12 7.22
C ASP A 176 1.71 8.80 7.44
N GLY A 177 1.22 7.71 6.87
CA GLY A 177 1.87 6.42 6.93
C GLY A 177 1.01 5.35 6.29
N VAL A 178 1.57 4.16 6.15
CA VAL A 178 0.83 2.99 5.68
C VAL A 178 1.03 1.83 6.65
N ALA A 179 -0.05 1.17 7.05
CA ALA A 179 -0.01 -0.07 7.83
C ALA A 179 -0.42 -1.24 6.94
N GLU A 180 0.44 -2.25 6.81
CA GLU A 180 0.20 -3.43 5.98
C GLU A 180 0.19 -4.70 6.83
N LEU A 181 -0.99 -5.29 7.02
CA LEU A 181 -1.17 -6.51 7.79
C LEU A 181 -1.49 -7.68 6.85
N TYR A 182 -0.78 -8.78 7.03
CA TYR A 182 -0.85 -9.94 6.14
C TYR A 182 -1.47 -11.14 6.85
N PHE A 183 -2.26 -11.91 6.10
CA PHE A 183 -3.00 -13.06 6.56
C PHE A 183 -2.88 -14.20 5.53
N GLU A 184 -2.77 -15.44 5.99
CA GLU A 184 -2.86 -16.62 5.13
C GLU A 184 -4.32 -16.93 4.72
N ASP A 185 -5.28 -16.45 5.52
CA ASP A 185 -6.70 -16.82 5.45
C ASP A 185 -7.57 -15.56 5.34
N LEU A 186 -8.40 -15.52 4.30
CA LEU A 186 -9.27 -14.37 4.01
C LEU A 186 -10.38 -14.21 5.05
N ASP A 187 -10.96 -15.31 5.53
CA ASP A 187 -12.02 -15.27 6.52
C ASP A 187 -11.49 -14.70 7.84
N LYS A 188 -10.25 -15.05 8.21
CA LYS A 188 -9.58 -14.44 9.38
C LYS A 188 -9.32 -12.94 9.19
N LEU A 189 -8.90 -12.53 8.00
CA LEU A 189 -8.71 -11.11 7.69
C LEU A 189 -10.04 -10.37 7.85
N TYR A 190 -11.12 -10.87 7.25
CA TYR A 190 -12.45 -10.26 7.34
C TYR A 190 -13.00 -10.26 8.77
N ASP A 191 -12.82 -11.33 9.53
CA ASP A 191 -13.23 -11.39 10.93
C ASP A 191 -12.47 -10.37 11.80
N ALA A 192 -11.20 -10.07 11.47
CA ALA A 192 -10.37 -9.15 12.24
C ALA A 192 -10.56 -7.69 11.82
N LEU A 193 -10.60 -7.41 10.51
CA LEU A 193 -10.47 -6.06 9.96
C LEU A 193 -11.68 -5.66 9.09
N GLY A 194 -12.64 -6.55 8.84
CA GLY A 194 -13.72 -6.33 7.88
C GLY A 194 -13.29 -6.56 6.44
N SER A 195 -14.22 -6.43 5.51
CA SER A 195 -14.02 -6.53 4.06
C SER A 195 -14.05 -5.15 3.38
N GLU A 196 -13.76 -5.09 2.07
CA GLU A 196 -13.83 -3.84 1.28
C GLU A 196 -15.21 -3.16 1.41
N GLY A 197 -16.29 -3.96 1.39
CA GLY A 197 -17.66 -3.45 1.53
C GLY A 197 -18.07 -3.08 2.96
N SER A 198 -17.21 -3.29 3.96
CA SER A 198 -17.53 -3.12 5.38
C SER A 198 -16.48 -2.29 6.11
N ARG A 199 -16.28 -1.06 5.63
CA ARG A 199 -15.29 -0.11 6.17
C ARG A 199 -15.44 0.15 7.68
N ASP A 200 -16.67 0.32 8.15
CA ASP A 200 -17.01 0.59 9.56
C ASP A 200 -17.26 -0.69 10.38
N TYR A 201 -16.55 -1.77 10.04
CA TYR A 201 -16.62 -3.02 10.78
C TYR A 201 -16.26 -2.85 12.26
N ASP A 202 -16.99 -3.55 13.13
CA ASP A 202 -16.81 -3.57 14.58
C ASP A 202 -16.44 -5.00 15.03
N PRO A 203 -15.14 -5.31 15.16
CA PRO A 203 -14.71 -6.63 15.60
C PRO A 203 -15.20 -6.92 17.04
N ASP A 204 -15.77 -8.11 17.24
CA ASP A 204 -16.45 -8.45 18.50
C ASP A 204 -15.53 -8.50 19.73
N LYS A 205 -14.24 -8.82 19.56
CA LYS A 205 -13.32 -9.13 20.67
C LYS A 205 -11.84 -9.10 20.28
N GLY A 206 -10.98 -9.22 21.29
CA GLY A 206 -9.55 -9.45 21.13
C GLY A 206 -8.78 -8.21 20.69
N LYS A 207 -7.59 -8.43 20.14
CA LYS A 207 -6.69 -7.35 19.71
C LYS A 207 -7.22 -6.56 18.52
N ALA A 208 -8.04 -7.17 17.66
CA ALA A 208 -8.74 -6.47 16.58
C ALA A 208 -9.67 -5.37 17.13
N LYS A 209 -10.45 -5.70 18.17
CA LYS A 209 -11.31 -4.73 18.88
C LYS A 209 -10.53 -3.62 19.55
N GLU A 210 -9.50 -3.99 20.31
CA GLU A 210 -8.63 -3.02 20.97
C GLU A 210 -7.97 -2.07 19.95
N ALA A 211 -7.48 -2.60 18.83
CA ALA A 211 -6.91 -1.78 17.75
C ALA A 211 -7.97 -0.86 17.13
N ARG A 212 -9.19 -1.36 16.86
CA ARG A 212 -10.27 -0.53 16.31
C ARG A 212 -10.69 0.58 17.27
N GLU A 213 -10.74 0.33 18.58
CA GLU A 213 -11.04 1.37 19.57
C GLU A 213 -9.90 2.40 19.66
N ASP A 214 -8.65 1.94 19.54
CA ASP A 214 -7.48 2.83 19.64
C ASP A 214 -7.30 3.76 18.44
N VAL A 215 -7.76 3.40 17.23
CA VAL A 215 -7.65 4.29 16.06
C VAL A 215 -8.35 5.64 16.25
N ASP A 216 -9.39 5.70 17.09
CA ASP A 216 -10.13 6.93 17.40
C ASP A 216 -9.27 7.96 18.17
N ASN A 217 -8.10 7.57 18.68
CA ASN A 217 -7.19 8.44 19.43
C ASN A 217 -6.20 9.22 18.56
N PHE A 218 -5.97 8.80 17.30
CA PHE A 218 -4.90 9.37 16.48
C PHE A 218 -5.18 9.45 14.98
N LEU A 219 -6.20 8.76 14.46
CA LEU A 219 -6.56 8.80 13.03
C LEU A 219 -7.81 9.62 12.72
N ALA A 220 -7.78 10.33 11.59
CA ALA A 220 -8.96 10.87 10.93
C ALA A 220 -9.64 9.74 10.14
N ILE A 221 -10.55 9.03 10.79
CA ILE A 221 -11.10 7.75 10.27
C ILE A 221 -11.93 7.93 9.01
N ASP A 222 -12.53 9.10 8.80
CA ASP A 222 -13.32 9.37 7.59
C ASP A 222 -12.48 9.74 6.37
N GLU A 223 -11.17 9.95 6.57
CA GLU A 223 -10.24 10.41 5.53
C GLU A 223 -9.23 9.33 5.10
N ARG A 224 -9.25 8.16 5.73
CA ARG A 224 -8.30 7.08 5.46
C ARG A 224 -8.84 6.08 4.43
N PRO A 225 -8.20 5.96 3.25
CA PRO A 225 -8.46 4.84 2.36
C PRO A 225 -7.98 3.53 2.97
N ARG A 226 -8.66 2.44 2.62
CA ARG A 226 -8.18 1.08 2.91
C ARG A 226 -8.27 0.23 1.65
N PHE A 227 -7.42 -0.78 1.59
CA PHE A 227 -7.42 -1.73 0.49
C PHE A 227 -7.18 -3.14 1.03
N ILE A 228 -8.04 -4.08 0.66
CA ILE A 228 -7.94 -5.49 1.00
C ILE A 228 -7.83 -6.31 -0.28
N GLY A 229 -6.65 -6.87 -0.46
CA GLY A 229 -6.35 -7.63 -1.66
C GLY A 229 -5.54 -8.87 -1.41
N ARG A 230 -5.38 -9.64 -2.48
CA ARG A 230 -4.45 -10.75 -2.52
C ARG A 230 -3.17 -10.30 -3.22
N GLU A 231 -2.05 -10.54 -2.57
CA GLU A 231 -0.75 -10.17 -3.09
C GLU A 231 -0.25 -11.22 -4.09
N ARG A 232 0.46 -10.73 -5.10
CA ARG A 232 1.20 -11.50 -6.08
C ARG A 232 2.60 -10.92 -6.20
N LEU A 233 3.60 -11.73 -5.91
CA LEU A 233 4.99 -11.40 -6.14
C LEU A 233 5.32 -11.46 -7.64
N VAL A 234 5.87 -10.38 -8.18
CA VAL A 234 6.25 -10.26 -9.60
C VAL A 234 7.76 -10.40 -9.78
N LYS A 235 8.53 -9.76 -8.90
CA LYS A 235 9.99 -9.73 -8.93
C LYS A 235 10.50 -9.77 -7.49
N ASP A 236 11.54 -10.56 -7.28
CA ASP A 236 12.30 -10.61 -6.03
C ASP A 236 13.76 -10.90 -6.37
N GLU A 237 14.58 -9.84 -6.39
CA GLU A 237 16.02 -9.92 -6.62
C GLU A 237 16.75 -9.63 -5.29
N PRO A 238 17.70 -10.48 -4.89
CA PRO A 238 18.49 -10.31 -3.67
C PRO A 238 19.61 -9.27 -3.80
#